data_AF-A0A5N6Y2P8-F1
#
_entry.id   AF-A0A5N6Y2P8-F1
#
_cell.length_a   1.000
_cell.length_b   1.000
_cell.length_c   1.000
_cell.angle_alpha   90.00
_cell.angle_beta   90.00
_cell.angle_gamma   90.00
#
_symmetry.space_group_name_H-M   'P 1'
#
loop_
_entity.id
_entity.type
_entity.pdbx_description
1 polymer ?
#
loop_
_entity_poly.entity_id
_entity_poly.type
_entity_poly.pdbx_seq_one_letter_code
_entity_poly.pdbx_strand_id
1 'polypeptide(L)'
;MAECPSGNCSVRALARKQRRQEFTYDPANPQEVWQDFKWRILNFTQGYIEHSWDISFVEKGLHDLWDELIHVAKRHPADSAEHDRLVTLIVEAREWGPVTRKKKDASADEEPKQISLPNGQRLWADLSYLVQEFQDAWMKESMGYTAAQREGLAALTARLCAETFETERPLTRVEGDATNACVPVVELLPACHAWLKYNSFKLAIFTATNHDYPPPSMSDSAQASTAPGDLNPKSELPCSGFSIPRWVFWRRRYKYFYHCGNEQVAKLARACFEEAMFKGTRMGIELPGEKIFLTRIFEALDAEMIARGMHSVEPQDIEIDMDWAEEH
;
A
#
# COMPACT_ATOMS: atom_id res chain seq x y z
N MET A 1 16.99 -27.77 -16.19
CA MET A 1 16.18 -28.80 -16.88
C MET A 1 16.42 -30.13 -16.19
N ALA A 2 15.46 -30.63 -15.42
CA ALA A 2 15.49 -31.96 -14.83
C ALA A 2 14.51 -32.85 -15.61
N GLU A 3 14.98 -33.99 -16.07
CA GLU A 3 14.20 -35.00 -16.81
C GLU A 3 13.20 -35.70 -15.87
N CYS A 4 11.93 -35.80 -16.30
CA CYS A 4 10.88 -36.54 -15.59
C CYS A 4 10.49 -37.79 -16.41
N PRO A 5 10.77 -39.03 -15.95
CA PRO A 5 10.58 -40.26 -16.73
C PRO A 5 9.15 -40.83 -16.72
N SER A 6 8.17 -40.14 -16.16
CA SER A 6 6.78 -40.57 -16.17
C SER A 6 5.93 -39.33 -16.44
N GLY A 7 5.36 -39.22 -17.63
CA GLY A 7 4.60 -38.08 -18.15
C GLY A 7 3.29 -37.77 -17.40
N ASN A 8 3.39 -37.54 -16.10
CA ASN A 8 2.33 -37.05 -15.25
C ASN A 8 2.96 -36.08 -14.25
N CYS A 9 3.33 -34.89 -14.71
CA CYS A 9 3.60 -33.75 -13.83
C CYS A 9 2.27 -33.30 -13.22
N SER A 10 1.74 -34.07 -12.27
CA SER A 10 0.71 -33.55 -11.38
C SER A 10 1.35 -32.44 -10.57
N VAL A 11 1.02 -31.18 -10.88
CA VAL A 11 1.35 -30.04 -10.04
C VAL A 11 0.86 -30.37 -8.64
N ARG A 12 1.78 -30.54 -7.67
CA ARG A 12 1.40 -30.91 -6.30
C ARG A 12 0.46 -29.84 -5.78
N ALA A 13 -0.74 -30.25 -5.37
CA ALA A 13 -1.73 -29.37 -4.75
C ALA A 13 -1.30 -29.06 -3.30
N LEU A 14 -0.26 -28.27 -3.15
CA LEU A 14 0.25 -27.84 -1.85
C LEU A 14 -0.73 -26.86 -1.19
N ALA A 15 -0.73 -26.86 0.14
CA ALA A 15 -1.41 -25.82 0.90
C ALA A 15 -0.64 -24.50 0.78
N ARG A 16 -1.33 -23.36 0.85
CA ARG A 16 -0.74 -22.03 0.69
C ARG A 16 0.47 -21.79 1.62
N LYS A 17 0.36 -22.21 2.89
CA LYS A 17 1.47 -22.14 3.87
C LYS A 17 2.69 -22.98 3.47
N GLN A 18 2.48 -24.14 2.83
CA GLN A 18 3.57 -24.99 2.34
C GLN A 18 4.23 -24.36 1.11
N ARG A 19 3.45 -23.76 0.20
CA ARG A 19 4.02 -23.00 -0.94
C ARG A 19 4.84 -21.81 -0.50
N ARG A 20 4.41 -21.08 0.53
CA ARG A 20 5.23 -20.03 1.16
C ARG A 20 6.57 -20.54 1.71
N GLN A 21 6.62 -21.79 2.18
CA GLN A 21 7.86 -22.40 2.69
C GLN A 21 8.76 -22.90 1.56
N GLU A 22 8.18 -23.38 0.47
CA GLU A 22 8.91 -23.82 -0.73
C GLU A 22 9.36 -22.65 -1.61
N PHE A 23 8.66 -21.51 -1.55
CA PHE A 23 9.02 -20.28 -2.25
C PHE A 23 10.35 -19.74 -1.74
N THR A 24 11.38 -20.00 -2.53
CA THR A 24 12.73 -19.52 -2.28
C THR A 24 12.91 -18.19 -2.99
N TYR A 25 13.13 -17.14 -2.20
CA TYR A 25 13.45 -15.82 -2.72
C TYR A 25 14.89 -15.50 -2.36
N ASP A 26 15.73 -15.26 -3.37
CA ASP A 26 17.08 -14.75 -3.17
C ASP A 26 17.09 -13.21 -3.32
N PRO A 27 17.27 -12.45 -2.22
CA PRO A 27 17.38 -10.99 -2.30
C PRO A 27 18.56 -10.50 -3.14
N ALA A 28 19.58 -11.35 -3.38
CA ALA A 28 20.71 -11.03 -4.24
C ALA A 28 20.40 -11.22 -5.74
N ASN A 29 19.31 -11.91 -6.09
CA ASN A 29 18.89 -12.13 -7.47
C ASN A 29 17.41 -11.75 -7.73
N PRO A 30 17.05 -10.45 -7.55
CA PRO A 30 15.68 -10.00 -7.74
C PRO A 30 15.17 -10.15 -9.18
N GLN A 31 16.07 -10.19 -10.18
CA GLN A 31 15.71 -10.32 -11.58
C GLN A 31 15.09 -11.69 -11.89
N GLU A 32 15.59 -12.77 -11.29
CA GLU A 32 15.03 -14.11 -11.47
C GLU A 32 13.60 -14.19 -10.95
N VAL A 33 13.34 -13.58 -9.80
CA VAL A 33 12.01 -13.56 -9.17
C VAL A 33 11.03 -12.72 -10.00
N TRP A 34 11.47 -11.59 -10.54
CA TRP A 34 10.65 -10.80 -11.46
C TRP A 34 10.29 -11.59 -12.72
N GLN A 35 11.25 -12.31 -13.31
CA GLN A 35 11.00 -13.17 -14.47
C GLN A 35 10.05 -14.32 -14.14
N ASP A 36 10.18 -14.94 -12.96
CA ASP A 36 9.25 -15.99 -12.50
C ASP A 36 7.82 -15.46 -12.43
N PHE A 37 7.61 -14.32 -11.76
CA PHE A 37 6.27 -13.71 -11.68
C PHE A 37 5.71 -13.39 -13.06
N LYS A 38 6.52 -12.80 -13.95
CA LYS A 38 6.11 -12.49 -15.32
C LYS A 38 5.72 -13.76 -16.09
N TRP A 39 6.52 -14.81 -15.98
CA TRP A 39 6.26 -16.08 -16.64
C TRP A 39 4.99 -16.75 -16.12
N ARG A 40 4.73 -16.70 -14.81
CA ARG A 40 3.50 -17.24 -14.21
C ARG A 40 2.25 -16.49 -14.65
N ILE A 41 2.29 -15.15 -14.71
CA ILE A 41 1.18 -14.34 -15.25
C ILE A 41 0.87 -14.76 -16.70
N LEU A 42 1.90 -14.90 -17.54
CA LEU A 42 1.73 -15.36 -18.93
C LEU A 42 1.12 -16.76 -18.99
N ASN A 43 1.61 -17.69 -18.17
CA ASN A 43 1.13 -19.06 -18.17
C ASN A 43 -0.30 -19.21 -17.69
N PHE A 44 -0.75 -18.45 -16.68
CA PHE A 44 -2.16 -18.48 -16.26
C PHE A 44 -3.08 -18.12 -17.42
N THR A 45 -2.68 -17.13 -18.22
CA THR A 45 -3.40 -16.73 -19.42
C THR A 45 -3.42 -17.86 -20.45
N GLN A 46 -2.23 -18.36 -20.82
CA GLN A 46 -2.09 -19.37 -21.86
C GLN A 46 -2.74 -20.70 -21.49
N GLY A 47 -2.42 -21.25 -20.31
CA GLY A 47 -2.94 -22.53 -19.84
C GLY A 47 -4.47 -22.53 -19.71
N TYR A 48 -5.06 -21.39 -19.34
CA TYR A 48 -6.51 -21.26 -19.32
C TYR A 48 -7.11 -21.18 -20.73
N ILE A 49 -6.56 -20.36 -21.63
CA ILE A 49 -7.02 -20.25 -23.03
C ILE A 49 -6.96 -21.61 -23.73
N GLU A 50 -5.86 -22.35 -23.55
CA GLU A 50 -5.62 -23.66 -24.19
C GLU A 50 -6.44 -24.81 -23.59
N HIS A 51 -7.29 -24.55 -22.58
CA HIS A 51 -8.05 -25.58 -21.86
C HIS A 51 -7.18 -26.61 -21.13
N SER A 52 -5.92 -26.26 -20.87
CA SER A 52 -5.00 -27.04 -20.05
C SER A 52 -5.35 -26.90 -18.56
N TRP A 53 -5.83 -25.73 -18.14
CA TRP A 53 -6.21 -25.42 -16.76
C TRP A 53 -7.68 -25.03 -16.65
N ASP A 54 -8.32 -25.49 -15.56
CA ASP A 54 -9.66 -25.05 -15.19
C ASP A 54 -9.60 -23.71 -14.43
N ILE A 55 -10.78 -23.12 -14.21
CA ILE A 55 -10.88 -21.80 -13.59
C ILE A 55 -10.46 -21.83 -12.12
N SER A 56 -10.68 -22.94 -11.42
CA SER A 56 -10.33 -23.12 -10.02
C SER A 56 -8.81 -23.20 -9.82
N PHE A 57 -8.10 -23.80 -10.77
CA PHE A 57 -6.63 -23.84 -10.78
C PHE A 57 -6.06 -22.43 -10.99
N VAL A 58 -6.62 -21.67 -11.94
CA VAL A 58 -6.21 -20.28 -12.20
C VAL A 58 -6.47 -19.40 -10.97
N GLU A 59 -7.66 -19.49 -10.38
CA GLU A 59 -8.02 -18.76 -9.16
C GLU A 59 -7.03 -19.05 -8.02
N LYS A 60 -6.78 -20.33 -7.72
CA LYS A 60 -5.81 -20.73 -6.69
C LYS A 60 -4.41 -20.16 -7.00
N GLY A 61 -4.00 -20.23 -8.26
CA GLY A 61 -2.70 -19.72 -8.72
C GLY A 61 -2.56 -18.21 -8.61
N LEU A 62 -3.63 -17.44 -8.85
CA LEU A 62 -3.66 -15.98 -8.66
C LEU A 62 -3.50 -15.60 -7.19
N HIS A 63 -4.22 -16.28 -6.29
CA HIS A 63 -4.05 -16.07 -4.85
C HIS A 63 -2.61 -16.32 -4.41
N ASP A 64 -1.98 -17.40 -4.89
CA ASP A 64 -0.58 -17.69 -4.57
C ASP A 64 0.39 -16.66 -5.18
N LEU A 65 0.13 -16.22 -6.41
CA LEU A 65 0.95 -15.22 -7.10
C LEU A 65 0.99 -13.90 -6.32
N TRP A 66 -0.18 -13.38 -5.95
CA TRP A 66 -0.28 -12.12 -5.20
C TRP A 66 0.30 -12.25 -3.80
N ASP A 67 0.06 -13.37 -3.13
CA ASP A 67 0.62 -13.67 -1.82
C ASP A 67 2.15 -13.66 -1.82
N GLU A 68 2.77 -14.34 -2.79
CA GLU A 68 4.22 -14.41 -2.91
C GLU A 68 4.80 -13.04 -3.27
N LEU A 69 4.14 -12.27 -4.13
CA LEU A 69 4.52 -10.89 -4.46
C LEU A 69 4.52 -9.99 -3.21
N ILE A 70 3.47 -10.06 -2.39
CA ILE A 70 3.38 -9.38 -1.09
C ILE A 70 4.54 -9.81 -0.17
N HIS A 71 4.89 -11.10 -0.17
CA HIS A 71 5.99 -11.64 0.63
C HIS A 71 7.37 -11.19 0.15
N VAL A 72 7.56 -10.99 -1.16
CA VAL A 72 8.78 -10.39 -1.71
C VAL A 72 8.87 -8.94 -1.25
N ALA A 73 7.82 -8.14 -1.45
CA ALA A 73 7.86 -6.72 -1.09
C ALA A 73 8.17 -6.46 0.40
N LYS A 74 7.58 -7.22 1.33
CA LYS A 74 7.89 -7.02 2.76
C LYS A 74 9.32 -7.40 3.15
N ARG A 75 10.09 -8.07 2.29
CA ARG A 75 11.52 -8.38 2.53
C ARG A 75 12.45 -7.25 2.08
N HIS A 76 11.94 -6.27 1.33
CA HIS A 76 12.72 -5.15 0.84
C HIS A 76 12.55 -3.88 1.68
N PRO A 77 13.61 -3.07 1.80
CA PRO A 77 13.50 -1.69 2.28
C PRO A 77 12.56 -0.86 1.39
N ALA A 78 11.84 0.09 1.98
CA ALA A 78 10.81 0.86 1.28
C ALA A 78 11.29 1.70 0.07
N ASP A 79 12.56 2.09 0.07
CA ASP A 79 13.23 2.82 -1.00
C ASP A 79 13.84 1.92 -2.08
N SER A 80 13.70 0.60 -1.94
CA SER A 80 14.18 -0.36 -2.92
C SER A 80 13.45 -0.23 -4.25
N ALA A 81 14.21 -0.25 -5.34
CA ALA A 81 13.69 -0.31 -6.71
C ALA A 81 12.86 -1.58 -7.00
N GLU A 82 12.93 -2.61 -6.14
CA GLU A 82 12.09 -3.79 -6.29
C GLU A 82 10.61 -3.48 -6.19
N HIS A 83 10.21 -2.52 -5.35
CA HIS A 83 8.83 -2.09 -5.28
C HIS A 83 8.33 -1.56 -6.63
N ASP A 84 9.15 -0.77 -7.32
CA ASP A 84 8.80 -0.21 -8.62
C ASP A 84 8.71 -1.31 -9.68
N ARG A 85 9.63 -2.30 -9.67
CA ARG A 85 9.57 -3.44 -10.60
C ARG A 85 8.32 -4.30 -10.41
N LEU A 86 7.92 -4.56 -9.16
CA LEU A 86 6.69 -5.29 -8.85
C LEU A 86 5.45 -4.49 -9.29
N VAL A 87 5.44 -3.18 -9.07
CA VAL A 87 4.36 -2.29 -9.54
C VAL A 87 4.27 -2.28 -11.06
N THR A 88 5.41 -2.14 -11.75
CA THR A 88 5.46 -2.19 -13.22
C THR A 88 4.90 -3.52 -13.72
N LEU A 89 5.24 -4.64 -13.10
CA LEU A 89 4.70 -5.95 -13.51
C LEU A 89 3.17 -6.01 -13.38
N ILE A 90 2.62 -5.52 -12.26
CA ILE A 90 1.18 -5.49 -12.01
C ILE A 90 0.47 -4.58 -13.03
N VAL A 91 1.05 -3.40 -13.30
CA VAL A 91 0.52 -2.46 -14.30
C VAL A 91 0.60 -3.06 -15.70
N GLU A 92 1.73 -3.65 -16.10
CA GLU A 92 1.89 -4.35 -17.38
C GLU A 92 0.81 -5.42 -17.57
N ALA A 93 0.56 -6.25 -16.53
CA ALA A 93 -0.48 -7.26 -16.58
C ALA A 93 -1.88 -6.63 -16.78
N ARG A 94 -2.19 -5.54 -16.06
CA ARG A 94 -3.45 -4.81 -16.21
C ARG A 94 -3.65 -4.27 -17.63
N GLU A 95 -2.60 -3.75 -18.25
CA GLU A 95 -2.62 -3.18 -19.61
C GLU A 95 -2.84 -4.23 -20.71
N TRP A 96 -2.70 -5.52 -20.42
CA TRP A 96 -3.10 -6.57 -21.38
C TRP A 96 -4.62 -6.62 -21.60
N GLY A 97 -5.39 -5.99 -20.70
CA GLY A 97 -6.80 -5.78 -20.87
C GLY A 97 -7.64 -7.06 -20.77
N PRO A 98 -8.85 -7.06 -21.34
CA PRO A 98 -9.75 -8.20 -21.25
C PRO A 98 -9.23 -9.40 -22.05
N VAL A 99 -9.09 -10.53 -21.37
CA VAL A 99 -8.74 -11.80 -22.01
C VAL A 99 -10.02 -12.49 -22.48
N THR A 100 -10.01 -13.00 -23.72
CA THR A 100 -11.14 -13.74 -24.31
C THR A 100 -10.78 -15.21 -24.54
N ARG A 101 -11.78 -16.08 -24.46
CA ARG A 101 -11.64 -17.54 -24.58
C ARG A 101 -12.80 -18.12 -25.38
N LYS A 102 -12.49 -18.96 -26.37
CA LYS A 102 -13.48 -19.82 -27.05
C LYS A 102 -13.76 -21.06 -26.21
N LYS A 103 -14.94 -21.66 -26.37
CA LYS A 103 -15.18 -23.00 -25.78
C LYS A 103 -14.32 -24.03 -26.51
N LYS A 104 -13.97 -25.12 -25.80
CA LYS A 104 -13.05 -26.16 -26.30
C LYS A 104 -13.49 -26.76 -27.64
N ASP A 105 -14.80 -26.86 -27.84
CA ASP A 105 -15.42 -27.44 -29.03
C ASP A 105 -16.28 -26.40 -29.79
N ALA A 106 -15.94 -25.12 -29.66
CA ALA A 106 -16.63 -24.02 -30.33
C ALA A 106 -16.49 -24.14 -31.87
N SER A 107 -17.55 -23.79 -32.60
CA SER A 107 -17.46 -23.66 -34.06
C SER A 107 -16.54 -22.49 -34.43
N ALA A 108 -16.03 -22.50 -35.67
CA ALA A 108 -15.16 -21.43 -36.17
C ALA A 108 -15.80 -20.03 -36.00
N ASP A 109 -17.13 -19.96 -36.17
CA ASP A 109 -17.94 -18.75 -36.11
C ASP A 109 -18.36 -18.32 -34.69
N GLU A 110 -18.13 -19.14 -33.65
CA GLU A 110 -18.44 -18.73 -32.28
C GLU A 110 -17.45 -17.66 -31.81
N GLU A 111 -17.99 -16.51 -31.42
CA GLU A 111 -17.20 -15.39 -30.90
C GLU A 111 -16.56 -15.75 -29.54
N PRO A 112 -15.28 -15.40 -29.33
CA PRO A 112 -14.61 -15.66 -28.07
C PRO A 112 -15.25 -14.81 -26.97
N LYS A 113 -15.59 -15.45 -25.85
CA LYS A 113 -16.20 -14.76 -24.72
C LYS A 113 -15.14 -14.20 -23.79
N GLN A 114 -15.42 -13.05 -23.22
CA GLN A 114 -14.56 -12.48 -22.21
C GLN A 114 -14.53 -13.37 -20.96
N ILE A 115 -13.34 -13.55 -20.39
CA ILE A 115 -13.16 -14.33 -19.19
C ILE A 115 -13.57 -13.50 -17.97
N SER A 116 -14.53 -14.02 -17.23
CA SER A 116 -14.87 -13.59 -15.87
C SER A 116 -14.55 -14.70 -14.90
N LEU A 117 -13.89 -14.36 -13.80
CA LEU A 117 -13.63 -15.27 -12.68
C LEU A 117 -14.89 -15.46 -11.82
N PRO A 118 -14.93 -16.46 -10.91
CA PRO A 118 -16.10 -16.72 -10.07
C PRO A 118 -16.59 -15.52 -9.27
N ASN A 119 -15.70 -14.59 -8.92
CA ASN A 119 -16.01 -13.32 -8.26
C ASN A 119 -16.54 -12.21 -9.20
N GLY A 120 -16.77 -12.52 -10.48
CA GLY A 120 -17.25 -11.58 -11.50
C GLY A 120 -16.17 -10.68 -12.10
N GLN A 121 -14.94 -10.69 -11.58
CA GLN A 121 -13.85 -9.84 -12.06
C GLN A 121 -13.22 -10.36 -13.35
N ARG A 122 -12.73 -9.43 -14.17
CA ARG A 122 -11.97 -9.71 -15.39
C ARG A 122 -10.52 -9.98 -15.02
N LEU A 123 -10.02 -11.15 -15.45
CA LEU A 123 -8.71 -11.72 -15.05
C LEU A 123 -7.61 -10.67 -14.80
N TRP A 124 -7.18 -9.93 -15.82
CA TRP A 124 -6.13 -8.93 -15.69
C TRP A 124 -6.64 -7.49 -15.65
N ALA A 125 -7.72 -7.16 -16.36
CA ALA A 125 -8.23 -5.79 -16.44
C ALA A 125 -8.65 -5.24 -15.07
N ASP A 126 -9.16 -6.12 -14.20
CA ASP A 126 -9.56 -5.78 -12.83
C ASP A 126 -8.52 -6.24 -11.78
N LEU A 127 -7.41 -6.85 -12.23
CA LEU A 127 -6.39 -7.47 -11.37
C LEU A 127 -7.01 -8.39 -10.32
N SER A 128 -7.68 -9.44 -10.79
CA SER A 128 -8.59 -10.20 -9.94
C SER A 128 -7.94 -10.71 -8.65
N TYR A 129 -8.66 -10.57 -7.54
CA TYR A 129 -8.25 -10.95 -6.18
C TYR A 129 -7.07 -10.16 -5.58
N LEU A 130 -6.38 -9.30 -6.34
CA LEU A 130 -5.22 -8.54 -5.85
C LEU A 130 -5.58 -7.69 -4.62
N VAL A 131 -6.67 -6.94 -4.69
CA VAL A 131 -7.13 -6.07 -3.59
C VAL A 131 -7.43 -6.89 -2.33
N GLN A 132 -8.12 -8.03 -2.49
CA GLN A 132 -8.46 -8.92 -1.39
C GLN A 132 -7.20 -9.46 -0.72
N GLU A 133 -6.16 -9.80 -1.50
CA GLU A 133 -4.89 -10.30 -0.98
C GLU A 133 -4.12 -9.25 -0.18
N PHE A 134 -4.12 -7.99 -0.65
CA PHE A 134 -3.57 -6.88 0.14
C PHE A 134 -4.36 -6.61 1.41
N GLN A 135 -5.69 -6.60 1.34
CA GLN A 135 -6.56 -6.44 2.50
C GLN A 135 -6.32 -7.54 3.52
N ASP A 136 -6.24 -8.79 3.10
CA ASP A 136 -5.95 -9.92 3.98
C ASP A 136 -4.56 -9.80 4.61
N ALA A 137 -3.54 -9.43 3.83
CA ALA A 137 -2.20 -9.20 4.36
C ALA A 137 -2.18 -8.08 5.42
N TRP A 138 -2.90 -6.97 5.20
CA TRP A 138 -2.99 -5.87 6.15
C TRP A 138 -3.82 -6.23 7.39
N MET A 139 -5.00 -6.81 7.21
CA MET A 139 -5.97 -7.02 8.30
C MET A 139 -5.67 -8.26 9.13
N LYS A 140 -5.14 -9.33 8.52
CA LYS A 140 -4.96 -10.63 9.17
C LYS A 140 -3.51 -10.92 9.56
N GLU A 141 -2.54 -10.42 8.78
CA GLU A 141 -1.14 -10.83 8.95
C GLU A 141 -0.21 -9.70 9.45
N SER A 142 -0.51 -8.43 9.14
CA SER A 142 0.46 -7.32 9.35
C SER A 142 0.87 -7.08 10.81
N MET A 143 0.02 -7.47 11.76
CA MET A 143 0.34 -7.36 13.19
C MET A 143 1.47 -8.32 13.61
N GLY A 144 1.66 -9.42 12.88
CA GLY A 144 2.76 -10.37 13.10
C GLY A 144 4.07 -9.99 12.41
N TYR A 145 4.08 -8.92 11.61
CA TYR A 145 5.28 -8.48 10.87
C TYR A 145 6.21 -7.64 11.75
N THR A 146 7.49 -7.53 11.35
CA THR A 146 8.40 -6.55 11.92
C THR A 146 8.10 -5.14 11.37
N ALA A 147 8.63 -4.09 12.00
CA ALA A 147 8.50 -2.72 11.51
C ALA A 147 9.00 -2.58 10.05
N ALA A 148 10.19 -3.14 9.75
CA ALA A 148 10.75 -3.13 8.40
C ALA A 148 9.86 -3.89 7.38
N GLN A 149 9.26 -5.01 7.80
CA GLN A 149 8.34 -5.76 6.93
C GLN A 149 7.05 -4.99 6.65
N ARG A 150 6.48 -4.32 7.66
CA ARG A 150 5.32 -3.43 7.45
C ARG A 150 5.68 -2.24 6.59
N GLU A 151 6.88 -1.69 6.74
CA GLU A 151 7.38 -0.59 5.92
C GLU A 151 7.50 -1.00 4.45
N GLY A 152 8.09 -2.16 4.15
CA GLY A 152 8.16 -2.68 2.78
C GLY A 152 6.79 -3.02 2.19
N LEU A 153 5.88 -3.58 2.98
CA LEU A 153 4.49 -3.78 2.55
C LEU A 153 3.80 -2.44 2.25
N ALA A 154 3.94 -1.45 3.13
CA ALA A 154 3.43 -0.09 2.94
C ALA A 154 4.00 0.57 1.70
N ALA A 155 5.29 0.40 1.44
CA ALA A 155 5.96 0.94 0.27
C ALA A 155 5.37 0.37 -1.03
N LEU A 156 5.10 -0.93 -1.08
CA LEU A 156 4.41 -1.55 -2.22
C LEU A 156 2.95 -1.14 -2.30
N THR A 157 2.21 -1.25 -1.19
CA THR A 157 0.78 -0.91 -1.17
C THR A 157 0.58 0.55 -1.53
N ALA A 158 1.39 1.49 -1.03
CA ALA A 158 1.28 2.91 -1.34
C ALA A 158 1.52 3.22 -2.82
N ARG A 159 2.49 2.54 -3.46
CA ARG A 159 2.72 2.66 -4.90
C ARG A 159 1.60 2.06 -5.74
N LEU A 160 0.89 1.04 -5.23
CA LEU A 160 -0.24 0.38 -5.90
C LEU A 160 -1.61 1.02 -5.58
N CYS A 161 -1.78 1.52 -4.37
CA CYS A 161 -3.07 1.79 -3.72
C CYS A 161 -2.92 2.99 -2.77
N ALA A 162 -3.88 3.90 -2.86
CA ALA A 162 -4.21 4.88 -1.83
C ALA A 162 -5.19 4.22 -0.86
N GLU A 163 -4.75 3.82 0.35
CA GLU A 163 -5.45 3.72 1.66
C GLU A 163 -4.81 2.78 2.71
N THR A 164 -4.55 3.28 3.92
CA THR A 164 -5.10 2.82 5.23
C THR A 164 -4.22 3.24 6.41
N PHE A 165 -4.83 3.70 7.51
CA PHE A 165 -4.48 3.49 8.93
C PHE A 165 -5.38 4.40 9.76
N GLU A 166 -6.26 3.88 10.61
CA GLU A 166 -6.97 4.65 11.65
C GLU A 166 -7.28 3.73 12.83
N THR A 167 -6.38 3.62 13.81
CA THR A 167 -6.64 2.86 15.05
C THR A 167 -5.76 3.38 16.18
N GLU A 168 -6.29 3.45 17.41
CA GLU A 168 -5.51 3.76 18.62
C GLU A 168 -4.47 2.69 18.91
N ARG A 169 -3.24 3.11 19.19
CA ARG A 169 -2.11 2.21 19.45
C ARG A 169 -1.15 2.80 20.49
N PRO A 170 -0.53 1.95 21.33
CA PRO A 170 0.41 2.40 22.36
C PRO A 170 1.67 3.00 21.72
N LEU A 171 2.33 3.97 22.34
CA LEU A 171 3.51 4.64 21.76
C LEU A 171 4.71 3.69 21.67
N THR A 172 4.89 2.85 22.68
CA THR A 172 5.97 1.88 22.83
C THR A 172 5.40 0.51 23.19
N ARG A 173 6.21 -0.53 23.03
CA ARG A 173 5.83 -1.89 23.40
C ARG A 173 5.56 -1.96 24.91
N VAL A 174 4.35 -2.36 25.30
CA VAL A 174 4.02 -2.67 26.69
C VAL A 174 4.49 -4.10 26.96
N GLU A 175 5.33 -4.31 27.97
CA GLU A 175 5.70 -5.65 28.41
C GLU A 175 4.47 -6.31 29.07
N GLY A 176 3.87 -7.28 28.38
CA GLY A 176 2.66 -7.99 28.80
C GLY A 176 2.33 -9.14 27.83
N ASP A 177 1.55 -10.11 28.31
CA ASP A 177 1.36 -11.43 27.70
C ASP A 177 0.97 -11.36 26.20
N ALA A 178 1.69 -12.13 25.38
CA ALA A 178 1.85 -11.93 23.93
C ALA A 178 0.58 -12.22 23.08
N THR A 179 -0.55 -12.54 23.71
CA THR A 179 -1.75 -13.04 23.04
C THR A 179 -2.72 -11.97 22.54
N ASN A 180 -2.50 -10.68 22.89
CA ASN A 180 -3.27 -9.52 22.39
C ASN A 180 -2.39 -8.28 22.15
N ALA A 181 -1.15 -8.47 21.67
CA ALA A 181 -0.19 -7.39 21.55
C ALA A 181 -0.60 -6.37 20.47
N CYS A 182 -1.07 -5.19 20.91
CA CYS A 182 -1.25 -4.04 20.03
C CYS A 182 0.12 -3.54 19.55
N VAL A 183 0.35 -3.55 18.23
CA VAL A 183 1.60 -3.03 17.63
C VAL A 183 1.75 -1.54 17.99
N PRO A 184 2.88 -1.10 18.55
CA PRO A 184 3.04 0.28 18.97
C PRO A 184 3.20 1.25 17.79
N VAL A 185 2.92 2.52 18.02
CA VAL A 185 3.00 3.61 17.02
C VAL A 185 4.40 3.69 16.40
N VAL A 186 5.47 3.54 17.19
CA VAL A 186 6.85 3.54 16.69
C VAL A 186 7.10 2.46 15.63
N GLU A 187 6.36 1.35 15.70
CA GLU A 187 6.46 0.23 14.76
C GLU A 187 5.57 0.38 13.50
N LEU A 188 4.75 1.43 13.46
CA LEU A 188 3.85 1.75 12.34
C LEU A 188 4.20 3.06 11.64
N LEU A 189 4.85 4.00 12.32
CA LEU A 189 5.29 5.26 11.72
C LEU A 189 6.13 5.09 10.45
N PRO A 190 7.05 4.11 10.34
CA PRO A 190 7.76 3.87 9.08
C PRO A 190 6.79 3.53 7.93
N ALA A 191 5.77 2.71 8.20
CA ALA A 191 4.74 2.39 7.23
C ALA A 191 3.94 3.64 6.85
N CYS A 192 3.48 4.45 7.81
CA CYS A 192 2.78 5.71 7.54
C CYS A 192 3.62 6.68 6.69
N HIS A 193 4.92 6.77 6.98
CA HIS A 193 5.84 7.62 6.23
C HIS A 193 5.98 7.12 4.79
N ALA A 194 6.20 5.83 4.56
CA ALA A 194 6.25 5.25 3.21
C ALA A 194 4.94 5.53 2.44
N TRP A 195 3.81 5.39 3.12
CA TRP A 195 2.49 5.70 2.58
C TRP A 195 2.36 7.14 2.07
N LEU A 196 2.75 8.11 2.90
CA LEU A 196 2.72 9.51 2.54
C LEU A 196 3.73 9.79 1.42
N LYS A 197 4.98 9.34 1.58
CA LYS A 197 6.04 9.58 0.61
C LYS A 197 5.67 9.13 -0.82
N TYR A 198 5.06 7.95 -0.96
CA TYR A 198 4.77 7.38 -2.28
C TYR A 198 3.38 7.70 -2.82
N ASN A 199 2.48 8.25 -2.01
CA ASN A 199 1.08 8.40 -2.42
C ASN A 199 0.39 9.69 -1.96
N SER A 200 1.10 10.60 -1.29
CA SER A 200 0.53 11.82 -0.71
C SER A 200 -0.25 12.68 -1.70
N PHE A 201 0.15 12.73 -2.98
CA PHE A 201 -0.56 13.53 -3.99
C PHE A 201 -1.96 13.00 -4.28
N LYS A 202 -2.13 11.69 -4.39
CA LYS A 202 -3.45 11.08 -4.58
C LYS A 202 -4.30 11.22 -3.32
N LEU A 203 -3.68 11.06 -2.15
CA LEU A 203 -4.34 11.30 -0.87
C LEU A 203 -4.81 12.76 -0.74
N ALA A 204 -4.03 13.74 -1.21
CA ALA A 204 -4.43 15.14 -1.24
C ALA A 204 -5.62 15.40 -2.19
N ILE A 205 -5.65 14.78 -3.38
CA ILE A 205 -6.78 14.86 -4.31
C ILE A 205 -8.05 14.25 -3.70
N PHE A 206 -7.94 13.05 -3.12
CA PHE A 206 -9.06 12.39 -2.45
C PHE A 206 -9.58 13.18 -1.26
N THR A 207 -8.66 13.75 -0.47
CA THR A 207 -8.99 14.67 0.64
C THR A 207 -9.78 15.87 0.15
N ALA A 208 -9.32 16.53 -0.91
CA ALA A 208 -9.96 17.74 -1.45
C ALA A 208 -11.31 17.47 -2.11
N THR A 209 -11.51 16.26 -2.64
CA THR A 209 -12.77 15.83 -3.28
C THR A 209 -13.74 15.16 -2.31
N ASN A 210 -13.38 15.05 -1.03
CA ASN A 210 -14.12 14.29 -0.02
C ASN A 210 -14.47 12.88 -0.53
N HIS A 211 -13.47 12.18 -1.08
CA HIS A 211 -13.67 10.88 -1.69
C HIS A 211 -14.14 9.84 -0.67
N ASP A 212 -15.33 9.30 -0.90
CA ASP A 212 -15.92 8.24 -0.10
C ASP A 212 -16.04 6.94 -0.92
N TYR A 213 -16.01 5.81 -0.22
CA TYR A 213 -16.15 4.50 -0.82
C TYR A 213 -17.52 3.95 -0.51
N PRO A 214 -18.22 3.34 -1.48
CA PRO A 214 -19.51 2.74 -1.23
C PRO A 214 -19.40 1.69 -0.12
N PRO A 215 -20.40 1.58 0.78
CA PRO A 215 -20.38 0.60 1.85
C PRO A 215 -20.25 -0.81 1.26
N PRO A 216 -19.44 -1.70 1.87
CA PRO A 216 -19.31 -3.07 1.41
C PRO A 216 -20.68 -3.72 1.37
N SER A 217 -20.96 -4.47 0.30
CA SER A 217 -22.20 -5.24 0.19
C SER A 217 -22.32 -6.18 1.40
N MET A 218 -23.52 -6.36 1.96
CA MET A 218 -23.78 -7.06 3.24
C MET A 218 -23.21 -8.49 3.35
N SER A 219 -22.64 -9.08 2.29
CA SER A 219 -21.99 -10.38 2.31
C SER A 219 -20.49 -10.34 2.63
N ASP A 220 -19.84 -9.17 2.59
CA ASP A 220 -18.40 -9.06 2.87
C ASP A 220 -18.14 -8.69 4.33
N SER A 221 -17.57 -9.64 5.07
CA SER A 221 -17.04 -9.45 6.44
C SER A 221 -15.90 -8.43 6.55
N ALA A 222 -15.57 -7.72 5.47
CA ALA A 222 -14.70 -6.56 5.47
C ALA A 222 -15.46 -5.39 6.11
N GLN A 223 -15.52 -5.35 7.45
CA GLN A 223 -15.85 -4.10 8.15
C GLN A 223 -15.05 -2.96 7.51
N ALA A 224 -15.79 -1.93 7.09
CA ALA A 224 -15.34 -0.85 6.20
C ALA A 224 -13.92 -0.37 6.53
N SER A 225 -12.95 -0.74 5.69
CA SER A 225 -11.53 -0.34 5.82
C SER A 225 -11.31 1.18 5.77
N THR A 226 -12.36 1.92 5.41
CA THR A 226 -12.41 3.39 5.30
C THR A 226 -13.14 4.05 6.47
N ALA A 227 -13.72 3.27 7.39
CA ALA A 227 -14.41 3.79 8.56
C ALA A 227 -13.42 4.47 9.51
N PRO A 228 -13.84 5.57 10.17
CA PRO A 228 -13.08 6.17 11.24
C PRO A 228 -12.69 5.18 12.34
N GLY A 229 -11.42 5.18 12.70
CA GLY A 229 -10.88 4.40 13.81
C GLY A 229 -11.29 4.92 15.19
N ASP A 230 -10.96 4.14 16.23
CA ASP A 230 -11.32 4.44 17.64
C ASP A 230 -10.77 5.78 18.17
N LEU A 231 -9.74 6.33 17.52
CA LEU A 231 -9.15 7.64 17.83
C LEU A 231 -10.08 8.81 17.52
N ASN A 232 -11.06 8.60 16.65
CA ASN A 232 -11.88 9.68 16.13
C ASN A 232 -13.19 9.72 16.92
N PRO A 233 -13.52 10.81 17.63
CA PRO A 233 -14.83 10.95 18.22
C PRO A 233 -15.87 10.80 17.11
N LYS A 234 -16.77 9.81 17.23
CA LYS A 234 -17.86 9.57 16.26
C LYS A 234 -18.71 10.83 15.98
N SER A 235 -18.55 11.89 16.78
CA SER A 235 -19.22 13.19 16.66
C SER A 235 -18.45 14.27 15.89
N GLU A 236 -17.13 14.19 15.70
CA GLU A 236 -16.33 15.28 15.10
C GLU A 236 -16.02 15.09 13.61
N LEU A 237 -16.12 13.85 13.10
CA LEU A 237 -15.78 13.51 11.71
C LEU A 237 -16.68 12.34 11.26
N PRO A 238 -17.92 12.62 10.79
CA PRO A 238 -18.88 11.58 10.42
C PRO A 238 -18.57 10.87 9.10
N CYS A 239 -17.48 11.22 8.40
CA CYS A 239 -17.23 10.78 7.04
C CYS A 239 -16.35 9.53 6.98
N SER A 240 -16.87 8.47 6.36
CA SER A 240 -16.03 7.43 5.75
C SER A 240 -15.17 8.01 4.62
N GLY A 241 -14.05 7.37 4.33
CA GLY A 241 -13.15 7.78 3.24
C GLY A 241 -12.29 9.00 3.57
N PHE A 242 -11.77 9.67 2.54
CA PHE A 242 -10.85 10.80 2.68
C PHE A 242 -11.59 12.13 2.76
N SER A 243 -11.16 13.00 3.67
CA SER A 243 -11.76 14.32 3.84
C SER A 243 -10.77 15.30 4.44
N ILE A 244 -11.01 16.59 4.22
CA ILE A 244 -10.19 17.67 4.77
C ILE A 244 -10.01 17.55 6.29
N PRO A 245 -11.06 17.33 7.12
CA PRO A 245 -10.83 17.24 8.55
C PRO A 245 -10.08 15.97 8.96
N ARG A 246 -10.19 14.85 8.20
CA ARG A 246 -9.38 13.65 8.40
C ARG A 246 -7.90 13.92 8.10
N TRP A 247 -7.60 14.68 7.05
CA TRP A 247 -6.23 15.11 6.71
C TRP A 247 -5.61 16.02 7.78
N VAL A 248 -6.39 16.99 8.28
CA VAL A 248 -5.98 17.87 9.39
C VAL A 248 -5.74 17.07 10.67
N PHE A 249 -6.62 16.11 10.99
CA PHE A 249 -6.47 15.20 12.11
C PHE A 249 -5.11 14.46 12.07
N TRP A 250 -4.74 13.90 10.91
CA TRP A 250 -3.48 13.19 10.76
C TRP A 250 -2.27 14.10 10.95
N ARG A 251 -2.29 15.33 10.42
CA ARG A 251 -1.22 16.31 10.65
C ARG A 251 -1.08 16.67 12.13
N ARG A 252 -2.19 16.92 12.83
CA ARG A 252 -2.20 17.15 14.28
C ARG A 252 -1.66 15.93 15.04
N ARG A 253 -1.96 14.72 14.59
CA ARG A 253 -1.46 13.49 15.21
C ARG A 253 0.05 13.34 15.05
N TYR A 254 0.61 13.66 13.89
CA TYR A 254 2.06 13.68 13.70
C TYR A 254 2.74 14.76 14.57
N LYS A 255 2.15 15.94 14.68
CA LYS A 255 2.60 16.98 15.64
C LYS A 255 2.60 16.45 17.08
N TYR A 256 1.54 15.76 17.51
CA TYR A 256 1.49 15.14 18.84
C TYR A 256 2.62 14.12 19.04
N PHE A 257 2.89 13.27 18.04
CA PHE A 257 3.99 12.31 18.12
C PHE A 257 5.37 12.98 18.10
N TYR A 258 5.52 14.12 17.42
CA TYR A 258 6.75 14.90 17.47
C TYR A 258 7.09 15.36 18.89
N HIS A 259 6.10 15.80 19.66
CA HIS A 259 6.28 16.27 21.03
C HIS A 259 6.26 15.17 22.10
N CYS A 260 6.22 13.88 21.73
CA CYS A 260 6.08 12.79 22.72
C CYS A 260 7.34 12.49 23.54
N GLY A 261 8.46 13.20 23.29
CA GLY A 261 9.72 13.06 24.04
C GLY A 261 10.58 11.85 23.63
N ASN A 262 10.15 11.04 22.66
CA ASN A 262 10.96 9.98 22.08
C ASN A 262 11.59 10.45 20.76
N GLU A 263 12.92 10.55 20.70
CA GLU A 263 13.66 11.09 19.56
C GLU A 263 13.41 10.34 18.24
N GLN A 264 13.35 9.00 18.28
CA GLN A 264 13.12 8.18 17.09
C GLN A 264 11.69 8.39 16.54
N VAL A 265 10.71 8.43 17.45
CA VAL A 265 9.32 8.74 17.10
C VAL A 265 9.21 10.16 16.57
N ALA A 266 9.89 11.12 17.20
CA ALA A 266 9.85 12.52 16.80
C ALA A 266 10.42 12.73 15.39
N LYS A 267 11.57 12.11 15.08
CA LYS A 267 12.18 12.17 13.74
C LYS A 267 11.23 11.62 12.67
N LEU A 268 10.63 10.44 12.90
CA LEU A 268 9.70 9.84 11.95
C LEU A 268 8.38 10.62 11.83
N ALA A 269 7.86 11.13 12.94
CA ALA A 269 6.64 11.93 12.96
C ALA A 269 6.82 13.26 12.21
N ARG A 270 7.99 13.91 12.35
CA ARG A 270 8.36 15.08 11.55
C ARG A 270 8.38 14.76 10.05
N ALA A 271 9.02 13.66 9.66
CA ALA A 271 9.04 13.24 8.26
C ALA A 271 7.63 12.96 7.69
N CYS A 272 6.76 12.28 8.45
CA CYS A 272 5.36 12.11 8.08
C CYS A 272 4.63 13.45 7.90
N PHE A 273 4.81 14.39 8.82
CA PHE A 273 4.18 15.70 8.73
C PHE A 273 4.66 16.47 7.51
N GLU A 274 5.97 16.53 7.27
CA GLU A 274 6.55 17.20 6.10
C GLU A 274 6.03 16.59 4.79
N GLU A 275 5.89 15.26 4.71
CA GLU A 275 5.28 14.59 3.55
C GLU A 275 3.76 14.83 3.44
N ALA A 276 3.07 15.14 4.53
CA ALA A 276 1.67 15.56 4.49
C ALA A 276 1.50 17.07 4.21
N MET A 277 2.58 17.84 4.27
CA MET A 277 2.59 19.27 3.99
C MET A 277 2.94 19.58 2.52
N PHE A 278 2.38 20.67 2.01
CA PHE A 278 2.58 21.22 0.67
C PHE A 278 2.05 20.41 -0.52
N LYS A 279 1.38 19.28 -0.28
CA LYS A 279 0.90 18.43 -1.39
C LYS A 279 -0.28 19.08 -2.08
N GLY A 280 -1.11 19.80 -1.34
CA GLY A 280 -2.15 20.64 -1.93
C GLY A 280 -1.53 21.74 -2.80
N THR A 281 -0.67 22.55 -2.19
CA THR A 281 -0.01 23.71 -2.80
C THR A 281 0.73 23.34 -4.08
N ARG A 282 1.48 22.24 -4.09
CA ARG A 282 2.20 21.74 -5.27
C ARG A 282 1.28 21.26 -6.40
N MET A 283 0.04 20.90 -6.09
CA MET A 283 -0.99 20.48 -7.04
C MET A 283 -1.98 21.60 -7.39
N GLY A 284 -1.82 22.80 -6.83
CA GLY A 284 -2.80 23.88 -6.98
C GLY A 284 -4.12 23.63 -6.24
N ILE A 285 -4.11 22.79 -5.20
CA ILE A 285 -5.24 22.50 -4.33
C ILE A 285 -5.04 23.25 -3.01
N GLU A 286 -6.07 23.96 -2.56
CA GLU A 286 -6.04 24.62 -1.25
C GLU A 286 -6.35 23.60 -0.15
N LEU A 287 -5.31 23.21 0.59
CA LEU A 287 -5.46 22.41 1.81
C LEU A 287 -5.17 23.30 3.04
N PRO A 288 -5.99 23.16 4.11
CA PRO A 288 -5.83 23.96 5.32
C PRO A 288 -4.40 24.06 5.83
N GLY A 289 -3.96 25.25 6.25
CA GLY A 289 -2.70 25.48 6.96
C GLY A 289 -1.43 25.42 6.10
N GLU A 290 -1.49 24.91 4.85
CA GLU A 290 -0.31 24.80 4.00
C GLU A 290 0.24 26.18 3.59
N LYS A 291 -0.64 27.12 3.25
CA LYS A 291 -0.24 28.46 2.82
C LYS A 291 0.43 29.25 3.95
N ILE A 292 -0.17 29.22 5.15
CA ILE A 292 0.36 29.90 6.33
C ILE A 292 1.73 29.30 6.70
N PHE A 293 1.80 27.97 6.74
CA PHE A 293 3.04 27.26 7.03
C PHE A 293 4.15 27.60 6.03
N LEU A 294 3.82 27.66 4.73
CA LEU A 294 4.78 28.04 3.68
C LEU A 294 5.30 29.47 3.88
N THR A 295 4.41 30.42 4.19
CA THR A 295 4.78 31.80 4.50
C THR A 295 5.74 31.86 5.69
N ARG A 296 5.45 31.14 6.78
CA ARG A 296 6.31 31.10 7.97
C ARG A 296 7.68 30.50 7.70
N ILE A 297 7.75 29.46 6.87
CA ILE A 297 9.04 28.89 6.44
C ILE A 297 9.87 29.92 5.68
N PHE A 298 9.28 30.66 4.74
CA PHE A 298 10.02 31.70 4.03
C PHE A 298 10.47 32.83 4.96
N GLU A 299 9.62 33.28 5.88
CA GLU A 299 10.01 34.27 6.91
C GLU A 299 11.20 33.79 7.75
N ALA A 300 11.21 32.52 8.16
CA ALA A 300 12.28 31.93 8.94
C ALA A 300 13.59 31.78 8.12
N LEU A 301 13.49 31.35 6.87
CA LEU A 301 14.64 31.27 5.97
C LEU A 301 15.26 32.66 5.73
N ASP A 302 14.44 33.68 5.49
CA ASP A 302 14.93 35.05 5.30
C ASP A 302 15.64 35.56 6.56
N ALA A 303 15.08 35.29 7.74
CA ALA A 303 15.70 35.65 9.01
C ALA A 303 17.06 34.94 9.22
N GLU A 304 17.15 33.65 8.90
CA GLU A 304 18.39 32.87 9.03
C GLU A 304 19.46 33.33 8.04
N MET A 305 19.05 33.66 6.81
CA MET A 305 19.94 34.21 5.79
C MET A 305 20.58 35.52 6.25
N ILE A 306 19.78 36.42 6.84
CA ILE A 306 20.25 37.69 7.40
C ILE A 306 21.18 37.44 8.59
N ALA A 307 20.81 36.55 9.50
CA ALA A 307 21.57 36.26 10.72
C ALA A 307 22.97 35.70 10.42
N ARG A 308 23.10 34.83 9.42
CA ARG A 308 24.38 34.21 9.03
C ARG A 308 25.15 35.01 7.98
N GLY A 309 24.56 36.06 7.41
CA GLY A 309 25.16 36.81 6.29
C GLY A 309 25.43 35.93 5.08
N MET A 310 24.64 34.87 4.88
CA MET A 310 24.82 33.89 3.81
C MET A 310 24.06 34.31 2.55
N HIS A 311 24.52 33.83 1.40
CA HIS A 311 23.82 34.04 0.11
C HIS A 311 22.69 33.03 -0.14
N SER A 312 22.62 31.98 0.67
CA SER A 312 21.60 30.93 0.59
C SER A 312 21.54 30.19 1.92
N VAL A 313 20.34 29.80 2.32
CA VAL A 313 20.05 28.91 3.45
C VAL A 313 19.06 27.86 2.98
N GLU A 314 19.19 26.64 3.49
CA GLU A 314 18.31 25.53 3.16
C GLU A 314 17.29 25.28 4.28
N PRO A 315 16.16 24.59 4.02
CA PRO A 315 15.20 24.25 5.07
C PRO A 315 15.78 23.47 6.26
N GLN A 316 16.93 22.82 6.09
CA GLN A 316 17.66 22.14 7.16
C GLN A 316 18.43 23.10 8.08
N ASP A 317 18.63 24.36 7.68
CA ASP A 317 19.31 25.39 8.45
C ASP A 317 18.41 26.08 9.48
N ILE A 318 17.10 25.87 9.40
CA ILE A 318 16.10 26.46 10.29
C ILE A 318 15.39 25.41 11.14
N GLU A 319 15.01 25.81 12.36
CA GLU A 319 14.13 25.00 13.19
C GLU A 319 12.69 25.17 12.71
N ILE A 320 12.15 24.14 12.04
CA ILE A 320 10.77 24.13 11.57
C ILE A 320 9.85 23.87 12.76
N ASP A 321 9.00 24.84 13.06
CA ASP A 321 7.92 24.70 14.04
C ASP A 321 6.64 24.19 13.37
N MET A 322 6.21 22.98 13.77
CA MET A 322 5.01 22.34 13.23
C MET A 322 3.72 23.10 13.57
N ASP A 323 3.78 24.03 14.53
CA ASP A 323 2.65 24.84 14.99
C ASP A 323 2.28 25.93 13.99
N TRP A 324 3.18 26.24 13.05
CA TRP A 324 2.91 27.18 11.96
C TRP A 324 1.80 26.72 11.00
N ALA A 325 1.41 25.44 11.05
CA ALA A 325 0.36 24.87 10.21
C ALA A 325 -1.05 25.01 10.82
N GLU A 326 -1.20 25.65 11.97
CA GLU A 326 -2.51 25.89 12.59
C GLU A 326 -3.28 26.98 11.84
N GLU A 327 -4.51 26.65 11.45
CA GLU A 327 -5.53 27.64 11.12
C GLU A 327 -6.33 27.93 12.38
N HIS A 328 -6.37 29.21 12.78
CA HIS A 328 -7.32 29.72 13.77
C HIS A 328 -8.73 29.82 13.20
#